data_AF-E6TF66-F1
#
_entry.id   AF-E6TF66-F1
#
_cell.length_a   1.000
_cell.length_b   1.000
_cell.length_c   1.000
_cell.angle_alpha   90.00
_cell.angle_beta   90.00
_cell.angle_gamma   90.00
#
_symmetry.space_group_name_H-M   'P 1'
#
loop_
_entity.id
_entity.type
_entity.pdbx_description
1 polymer ?
#
loop_
_entity_poly.entity_id
_entity_poly.type
_entity_poly.pdbx_seq_one_letter_code
_entity_poly.pdbx_strand_id
1 'polypeptide(L)' 'MITKGGITWPSDKTPEVVATGHAVCQDWDNGASFEQEVADLTSVTSWSDYQAGYFIGAATGAFCPEYEWKVS' A
#
# COMPACT_ATOMS: atom_id res chain seq x y z
N MET A 1 -16.89 -8.26 -1.40
CA MET A 1 -15.86 -7.34 -1.94
C MET A 1 -15.63 -6.28 -0.89
N ILE A 2 -14.38 -6.05 -0.49
CA ILE A 2 -14.02 -4.94 0.40
C ILE A 2 -13.78 -3.72 -0.49
N THR A 3 -14.44 -2.60 -0.20
CA THR A 3 -14.28 -1.34 -0.95
C THR A 3 -13.79 -0.27 0.03
N LYS A 4 -12.48 -0.07 0.12
CA LYS A 4 -11.86 1.07 0.82
C LYS A 4 -11.02 1.84 -0.20
N GLY A 5 -11.18 3.16 -0.28
CA GLY A 5 -10.45 4.00 -1.23
C GLY A 5 -10.71 3.72 -2.71
N GLY A 6 -11.80 3.03 -3.06
CA GLY A 6 -12.07 2.60 -4.44
C GLY A 6 -11.26 1.38 -4.88
N ILE A 7 -10.52 0.76 -3.96
CA ILE A 7 -9.75 -0.45 -4.21
C ILE A 7 -10.65 -1.66 -3.98
N THR A 8 -10.63 -2.63 -4.89
CA THR A 8 -11.37 -3.88 -4.76
C THR A 8 -10.44 -5.07 -4.94
N TRP A 9 -10.62 -6.08 -4.10
CA TRP A 9 -9.96 -7.38 -4.22
C TRP A 9 -10.93 -8.51 -3.83
N PRO A 10 -10.72 -9.73 -4.37
CA PRO A 10 -11.41 -10.93 -3.91
C PRO A 10 -11.16 -11.17 -2.42
N SER A 11 -12.15 -11.65 -1.67
CA SER A 11 -12.00 -11.83 -0.21
C SER A 11 -10.96 -12.89 0.16
N ASP A 12 -10.75 -13.88 -0.69
CA ASP A 12 -9.67 -14.87 -0.59
C ASP A 12 -8.27 -14.24 -0.72
N LYS A 13 -8.16 -13.04 -1.28
CA LYS A 13 -6.91 -12.25 -1.38
C LYS A 13 -6.64 -11.32 -0.22
N THR A 14 -7.52 -11.33 0.80
CA THR A 14 -7.33 -10.49 1.99
C THR A 14 -6.00 -10.76 2.71
N PRO A 15 -5.56 -12.01 2.91
CA PRO A 15 -4.26 -12.28 3.53
C PRO A 15 -3.09 -11.67 2.75
N GLU A 16 -3.10 -11.78 1.42
CA GLU A 16 -2.08 -11.19 0.55
C GLU A 16 -2.10 -9.67 0.63
N VAL A 17 -3.28 -9.04 0.59
CA VAL A 17 -3.39 -7.57 0.71
C VAL A 17 -2.87 -7.07 2.06
N VAL A 18 -3.13 -7.81 3.15
CA VAL A 18 -2.56 -7.47 4.46
C VAL A 18 -1.04 -7.65 4.46
N ALA A 19 -0.52 -8.72 3.87
CA ALA A 19 0.92 -8.94 3.74
C ALA A 19 1.59 -7.82 2.93
N THR A 20 0.97 -7.36 1.83
CA THR A 20 1.43 -6.20 1.06
C THR A 20 1.42 -4.92 1.91
N GLY A 21 0.43 -4.74 2.78
CA GLY A 21 0.41 -3.60 3.70
C GLY A 21 1.58 -3.61 4.70
N HIS A 22 2.01 -4.80 5.14
CA HIS A 22 3.22 -4.94 5.94
C HIS A 22 4.51 -4.74 5.13
N ALA A 23 4.52 -5.13 3.84
CA ALA A 23 5.66 -4.94 2.95
C ALA A 23 6.00 -3.45 2.77
N VAL A 24 4.99 -2.57 2.65
CA VAL A 24 5.17 -1.10 2.61
C VAL A 24 6.11 -0.60 3.73
N CYS A 25 5.95 -1.14 4.94
CA CYS A 25 6.80 -0.77 6.08
C CYS A 25 8.24 -1.28 5.94
N GLN A 26 8.42 -2.49 5.38
CA GLN A 26 9.75 -3.02 5.08
C GLN A 26 10.43 -2.18 3.99
N ASP A 27 9.69 -1.73 2.99
CA ASP A 27 10.20 -0.88 1.94
C ASP A 27 10.61 0.50 2.49
N TRP A 28 9.88 1.03 3.47
CA TRP A 28 10.31 2.21 4.21
C TRP A 28 11.61 2.03 4.98
N ASP A 29 11.77 0.91 5.69
CA ASP A 29 13.01 0.55 6.40
C ASP A 29 14.19 0.43 5.44
N ASN A 30 13.94 -0.11 4.24
CA ASN A 30 14.93 -0.25 3.17
C ASN A 30 15.23 1.07 2.44
N GLY A 31 14.53 2.16 2.79
CA GLY A 31 14.76 3.49 2.23
C GLY A 31 14.05 3.76 0.90
N ALA A 32 13.02 2.97 0.55
CA ALA A 32 12.20 3.23 -0.63
C ALA A 32 11.52 4.61 -0.56
N SER A 33 11.37 5.23 -1.74
CA SER A 33 10.59 6.46 -1.91
C SER A 33 9.11 6.14 -2.17
N PHE A 34 8.24 7.12 -1.93
CA PHE A 34 6.81 6.98 -2.20
C PHE A 34 6.50 6.66 -3.67
N GLU A 35 7.22 7.31 -4.59
CA GLU A 35 7.06 7.10 -6.02
C GLU A 35 7.47 5.68 -6.44
N GLN A 36 8.51 5.11 -5.82
CA GLN A 36 8.92 3.73 -6.06
C GLN A 36 7.85 2.74 -5.59
N GLU A 37 7.33 2.94 -4.38
CA GLU A 37 6.29 2.06 -3.82
C GLU A 37 5.00 2.08 -4.65
N VAL A 38 4.61 3.26 -5.15
CA VAL A 38 3.47 3.39 -6.07
C VAL A 38 3.74 2.66 -7.38
N ALA A 39 4.92 2.81 -7.97
CA ALA A 39 5.30 2.13 -9.20
C ALA A 39 5.32 0.60 -9.03
N ASP A 40 5.83 0.11 -7.91
CA ASP A 40 5.91 -1.32 -7.61
C ASP A 40 4.51 -1.92 -7.47
N LEU A 41 3.61 -1.29 -6.70
CA LEU A 41 2.22 -1.74 -6.55
C LEU A 41 1.44 -1.70 -7.86
N THR A 42 1.58 -0.65 -8.66
CA THR A 42 0.89 -0.53 -9.95
C THR A 42 1.46 -1.49 -11.00
N SER A 43 2.70 -1.96 -10.85
CA SER A 43 3.29 -2.97 -11.74
C SER A 43 2.72 -4.38 -11.53
N VAL A 44 2.24 -4.68 -10.31
CA VAL A 44 1.73 -6.01 -9.94
C VAL A 44 0.22 -6.06 -9.70
N THR A 45 -0.44 -4.91 -9.67
CA THR A 45 -1.90 -4.79 -9.52
C THR A 45 -2.52 -4.06 -10.71
N SER A 46 -3.84 -4.13 -10.84
CA SER A 46 -4.58 -3.30 -11.79
C SER A 46 -5.01 -1.95 -11.19
N TRP A 47 -4.35 -1.51 -10.12
CA TRP A 47 -4.70 -0.28 -9.42
C TRP A 47 -4.12 0.93 -10.16
N SER A 48 -4.82 2.06 -10.10
CA SER A 48 -4.25 3.35 -10.50
C SER A 48 -3.26 3.86 -9.46
N ASP A 49 -2.41 4.81 -9.84
CA ASP A 49 -1.49 5.50 -8.92
C ASP A 49 -2.22 6.07 -7.70
N TYR A 50 -3.44 6.60 -7.89
CA TYR A 50 -4.29 7.08 -6.80
C TYR A 50 -4.69 5.97 -5.83
N GLN A 51 -5.12 4.82 -6.36
CA GLN A 51 -5.48 3.66 -5.56
C GLN A 51 -4.26 3.09 -4.81
N ALA A 52 -3.13 2.96 -5.49
CA ALA A 52 -1.87 2.54 -4.87
C ALA A 52 -1.44 3.51 -3.77
N GLY A 53 -1.41 4.82 -4.04
CA GLY A 53 -1.08 5.85 -3.04
C GLY A 53 -2.02 5.83 -1.83
N TYR A 54 -3.33 5.66 -2.05
CA TYR A 54 -4.29 5.50 -0.96
C TYR A 54 -4.00 4.26 -0.10
N PHE A 55 -3.70 3.13 -0.74
CA PHE A 55 -3.33 1.90 -0.05
C PHE A 55 -2.06 2.08 0.79
N ILE A 56 -1.01 2.65 0.20
CA ILE A 56 0.27 2.91 0.86
C ILE A 56 0.08 3.80 2.08
N GLY A 57 -0.68 4.89 1.95
CA GLY A 57 -0.97 5.80 3.06
C GLY A 57 -1.75 5.11 4.19
N ALA A 58 -2.77 4.32 3.84
CA ALA A 58 -3.54 3.57 4.82
C ALA A 58 -2.72 2.47 5.51
N ALA A 59 -1.87 1.75 4.77
CA ALA A 59 -0.98 0.73 5.29
C ALA A 59 0.07 1.36 6.22
N THR A 60 0.67 2.48 5.82
CA THR A 60 1.66 3.20 6.61
C THR A 60 1.07 3.64 7.95
N GLY A 61 -0.07 4.33 7.96
CA GLY A 61 -0.71 4.76 9.21
C GLY A 61 -1.19 3.60 10.10
N ALA A 62 -1.49 2.43 9.51
CA ALA A 62 -1.95 1.26 10.27
C ALA A 62 -0.82 0.41 10.84
N PHE A 63 0.30 0.26 10.11
CA PHE A 63 1.33 -0.73 10.41
C PHE A 63 2.69 -0.13 10.77
N CYS A 64 3.00 1.08 10.32
CA CYS A 64 4.26 1.78 10.60
C CYS A 64 4.05 3.30 10.64
N PRO A 65 3.32 3.80 11.66
CA PRO A 65 2.95 5.21 11.78
C PRO A 65 4.16 6.17 11.88
N GLU A 66 5.33 5.68 12.26
CA GLU A 66 6.60 6.42 12.24
C GLU A 66 6.99 6.93 10.84
N TYR A 67 6.44 6.35 9.77
CA TYR A 67 6.65 6.76 8.38
C TYR A 67 5.49 7.60 7.80
N GLU A 68 4.50 8.03 8.61
CA GLU A 68 3.39 8.87 8.12
C GLU A 68 3.84 10.13 7.39
N TRP A 69 5.01 10.68 7.73
CA TRP A 69 5.61 11.84 7.06
C TRP A 69 6.00 11.57 5.60
N LYS A 70 6.17 10.30 5.18
CA LYS A 70 6.44 9.94 3.78
C LYS A 70 5.18 9.99 2.90
N VAL A 71 4.00 9.93 3.51
CA VAL A 71 2.70 9.80 2.84
C VAL A 71 1.78 11.00 3.09
N SER A 72 2.29 12.04 3.75
CA SER A 72 1.58 13.28 4.10
C SER A 72 1.78 14.40 3.08
#